data_AF-A0A964UI24-F1
#
_entry.id   AF-A0A964UI24-F1
#
_cell.length_a   1.000
_cell.length_b   1.000
_cell.length_c   1.000
_cell.angle_alpha   90.00
_cell.angle_beta   90.00
_cell.angle_gamma   90.00
#
_symmetry.space_group_name_H-M   'P 1'
#
loop_
_entity.id
_entity.type
_entity.pdbx_description
1 polymer ?
#
loop_
_entity_poly.entity_id
_entity_poly.type
_entity_poly.pdbx_seq_one_letter_code
_entity_poly.pdbx_strand_id
1 'polypeptide(L)'
;MNDTPPERDLKDRRFYRAGEESRFADENPDRTPQTEHPAYKLAFRDTDFLLRDELRPIRFQLELLKPEMLLDEARVGSTLVMYGSARIPSPPQVEARLKAAEEGDEVERKVAQRLAEKARYYDEAYRLARLVSEKAIIEDGLRQFVVTTG
;
A
#
# COMPACT_ATOMS: atom_id res chain seq x y z
N MET A 1 8.38 -7.78 -52.35
CA MET A 1 8.91 -8.14 -51.02
C MET A 1 7.74 -8.71 -50.24
N ASN A 2 7.70 -10.03 -50.09
CA ASN A 2 6.67 -10.71 -49.32
C ASN A 2 7.18 -10.79 -47.88
N ASP A 3 6.75 -9.87 -47.03
CA ASP A 3 6.89 -10.04 -45.58
C ASP A 3 5.80 -11.03 -45.13
N THR A 4 6.15 -12.31 -45.08
CA THR A 4 5.33 -13.30 -44.41
C THR A 4 5.35 -12.96 -42.91
N PRO A 5 4.20 -12.80 -42.24
CA PRO A 5 4.19 -12.53 -40.81
C PRO A 5 4.94 -13.66 -40.07
N PRO A 6 5.74 -13.33 -39.05
CA PRO A 6 6.51 -14.33 -38.33
C PRO A 6 5.59 -15.43 -37.79
N GLU A 7 6.02 -16.68 -37.98
CA GLU A 7 5.31 -17.87 -37.53
C GLU A 7 5.20 -17.81 -35.99
N ARG A 8 3.97 -17.69 -35.48
CA ARG A 8 3.72 -17.58 -34.03
C ARG A 8 3.73 -18.97 -33.40
N ASP A 9 4.56 -19.16 -32.38
CA ASP A 9 4.59 -20.39 -31.58
C ASP A 9 3.37 -20.44 -30.64
N LEU A 10 2.92 -21.65 -30.29
CA LEU A 10 1.87 -21.87 -29.29
C LEU A 10 2.24 -21.34 -27.90
N LYS A 11 3.55 -21.12 -27.66
CA LYS A 11 4.08 -20.53 -26.42
C LYS A 11 4.10 -19.00 -26.45
N ASP A 12 3.84 -18.38 -27.60
CA ASP A 12 3.83 -16.93 -27.70
C ASP A 12 2.63 -16.36 -26.94
N ARG A 13 2.87 -15.22 -26.27
CA ARG A 13 1.81 -14.53 -25.53
C ARG A 13 0.72 -14.08 -26.48
N ARG A 14 -0.50 -14.56 -26.21
CA ARG A 14 -1.68 -14.26 -27.02
C ARG A 14 -2.30 -12.89 -26.72
N PHE A 15 -2.09 -12.37 -25.52
CA PHE A 15 -2.61 -11.09 -25.05
C PHE A 15 -1.47 -10.11 -24.75
N TYR A 16 -1.70 -8.83 -25.06
CA TYR A 16 -0.78 -7.75 -24.74
C TYR A 16 -0.58 -7.62 -23.23
N ARG A 17 0.57 -7.11 -22.80
CA ARG A 17 0.74 -6.66 -21.42
C ARG A 17 -0.13 -5.42 -21.19
N ALA A 18 -0.62 -5.25 -19.97
CA ALA A 18 -1.40 -4.04 -19.61
C ALA A 18 -0.68 -2.73 -19.99
N GLY A 19 0.65 -2.66 -19.83
CA GLY A 19 1.44 -1.50 -20.25
C GLY A 19 1.57 -1.31 -21.78
N GLU A 20 1.54 -2.39 -22.56
CA GLU A 20 1.53 -2.32 -24.04
C GLU A 20 0.15 -1.90 -24.55
N GLU A 21 -0.91 -2.48 -24.00
CA GLU A 21 -2.30 -2.14 -24.31
C GLU A 21 -2.61 -0.68 -23.95
N SER A 22 -2.11 -0.25 -22.80
CA SER A 22 -2.13 1.14 -22.33
C SER A 22 -1.48 2.10 -23.34
N ARG A 23 -0.26 1.79 -23.82
CA ARG A 23 0.43 2.62 -24.82
C ARG A 23 -0.35 2.66 -26.13
N PHE A 24 -0.84 1.51 -26.59
CA PHE A 24 -1.63 1.41 -27.81
C PHE A 24 -2.91 2.27 -27.74
N ALA A 25 -3.61 2.25 -26.60
CA ALA A 25 -4.78 3.09 -26.38
C ALA A 25 -4.45 4.59 -26.37
N ASP A 26 -3.28 4.98 -25.86
CA ASP A 26 -2.82 6.37 -25.82
C ASP A 26 -2.31 6.88 -27.17
N GLU A 27 -1.58 6.05 -27.94
CA GLU A 27 -0.97 6.39 -29.23
C GLU A 27 -1.98 6.47 -30.39
N ASN A 28 -3.20 5.97 -30.18
CA ASN A 28 -4.23 5.70 -31.18
C ASN A 28 -4.35 6.82 -32.25
N PRO A 29 -3.78 6.64 -33.46
CA PRO A 29 -3.63 7.72 -34.45
C PRO A 29 -4.95 8.11 -35.11
N ASP A 30 -5.95 7.22 -35.11
CA ASP A 30 -7.26 7.42 -35.72
C ASP A 30 -8.33 7.71 -34.65
N ARG A 31 -8.20 8.85 -33.96
CA ARG A 31 -9.19 9.29 -32.97
C ARG A 31 -10.50 9.65 -33.68
N THR A 32 -11.46 8.73 -33.60
CA THR A 32 -12.84 8.93 -34.02
C THR A 32 -13.72 9.29 -32.81
N PRO A 33 -14.85 10.00 -33.00
CA PRO A 33 -15.81 10.25 -31.92
C PRO A 33 -16.25 8.97 -31.20
N GLN A 34 -16.28 7.83 -31.90
CA GLN A 34 -16.58 6.52 -31.35
C GLN A 34 -15.49 6.07 -30.39
N THR A 35 -14.21 6.12 -30.79
CA THR A 35 -13.06 5.71 -29.95
C THR A 35 -12.81 6.61 -28.75
N GLU A 36 -13.34 7.84 -28.75
CA GLU A 36 -13.26 8.76 -27.61
C GLU A 36 -14.40 8.56 -26.59
N HIS A 37 -15.41 7.76 -26.92
CA HIS A 37 -16.51 7.49 -26.01
C HIS A 37 -16.01 6.74 -24.76
N PRO A 38 -16.50 7.05 -23.54
CA PRO A 38 -16.04 6.43 -22.29
C PRO A 38 -16.07 4.89 -22.28
N ALA A 39 -16.98 4.29 -23.03
CA ALA A 39 -17.09 2.84 -23.17
C ALA A 39 -15.84 2.16 -23.79
N TYR A 40 -14.96 2.91 -24.45
CA TYR A 40 -13.70 2.42 -25.02
C TYR A 40 -12.50 2.62 -24.09
N LYS A 41 -12.69 3.20 -22.90
CA LYS A 41 -11.63 3.25 -21.89
C LYS A 41 -11.29 1.82 -21.45
N LEU A 42 -9.99 1.52 -21.34
CA LEU A 42 -9.54 0.26 -20.78
C LEU A 42 -10.02 0.14 -19.33
N ALA A 43 -10.66 -0.97 -18.99
CA ALA A 43 -11.30 -1.16 -17.68
C ALA A 43 -10.34 -0.97 -16.50
N PHE A 44 -9.07 -1.40 -16.63
CA PHE A 44 -8.04 -1.22 -15.58
C PHE A 44 -7.50 0.21 -15.47
N ARG A 45 -7.84 1.10 -16.41
CA ARG A 45 -7.54 2.55 -16.40
C ARG A 45 -8.78 3.41 -16.13
N ASP A 46 -9.96 2.82 -16.13
CA ASP A 46 -11.21 3.54 -15.90
C ASP A 46 -11.54 3.58 -14.40
N THR A 47 -11.09 4.64 -13.73
CA THR A 47 -11.36 4.85 -12.30
C THR A 47 -12.85 4.92 -12.00
N ASP A 48 -13.67 5.53 -12.86
CA ASP A 48 -15.12 5.64 -12.63
C ASP A 48 -15.79 4.26 -12.69
N PHE A 49 -15.32 3.38 -13.57
CA PHE A 49 -15.73 1.97 -13.59
C PHE A 49 -15.25 1.23 -12.34
N LEU A 50 -13.95 1.31 -11.99
CA LEU A 50 -13.36 0.65 -10.82
C LEU A 50 -14.02 1.06 -9.49
N LEU A 51 -14.56 2.28 -9.42
CA LEU A 51 -15.19 2.80 -8.20
C LEU A 51 -16.63 2.32 -7.97
N ARG A 52 -17.26 1.66 -8.95
CA ARG A 52 -18.62 1.12 -8.83
C ARG A 52 -18.74 0.05 -7.76
N ASP A 53 -19.92 -0.06 -7.16
CA ASP A 53 -20.19 -0.98 -6.04
C ASP A 53 -19.98 -2.45 -6.43
N GLU A 54 -20.30 -2.82 -7.68
CA GLU A 54 -20.13 -4.16 -8.23
C GLU A 54 -18.66 -4.60 -8.26
N LEU A 55 -17.72 -3.65 -8.32
CA LEU A 55 -16.29 -3.93 -8.36
C LEU A 55 -15.62 -3.87 -6.99
N ARG A 56 -16.39 -3.74 -5.90
CA ARG A 56 -15.86 -3.91 -4.54
C ARG A 56 -15.06 -5.21 -4.35
N PRO A 57 -15.49 -6.40 -4.83
CA PRO A 57 -14.70 -7.63 -4.69
C PRO A 57 -13.34 -7.55 -5.39
N ILE A 58 -13.28 -6.92 -6.57
CA ILE A 58 -12.04 -6.74 -7.32
C ILE A 58 -11.10 -5.77 -6.60
N ARG A 59 -11.62 -4.64 -6.09
CA ARG A 59 -10.83 -3.71 -5.27
C ARG A 59 -10.29 -4.41 -4.01
N PHE A 60 -11.11 -5.20 -3.33
CA PHE A 60 -10.67 -5.96 -2.16
C PHE A 60 -9.57 -6.98 -2.51
N GLN A 61 -9.69 -7.68 -3.64
CA GLN A 61 -8.64 -8.56 -4.14
C GLN A 61 -7.33 -7.81 -4.38
N LEU A 62 -7.38 -6.60 -4.95
CA LEU A 62 -6.19 -5.77 -5.16
C LEU A 62 -5.56 -5.32 -3.83
N GLU A 63 -6.37 -4.98 -2.83
CA GLU A 63 -5.88 -4.61 -1.48
C GLU A 63 -5.18 -5.77 -0.76
N LEU A 64 -5.53 -7.03 -1.08
CA LEU A 64 -4.83 -8.22 -0.55
C LEU A 64 -3.60 -8.60 -1.39
N LEU A 65 -3.73 -8.58 -2.71
CA LEU A 65 -2.67 -9.03 -3.61
C LEU A 65 -1.47 -8.07 -3.62
N LYS A 66 -1.72 -6.76 -3.58
CA LYS A 66 -0.65 -5.76 -3.60
C LYS A 66 0.35 -5.92 -2.45
N PRO A 67 -0.06 -6.01 -1.16
CA PRO A 67 0.89 -6.22 -0.09
C PRO A 67 1.59 -7.59 -0.19
N GLU A 68 0.89 -8.66 -0.59
CA GLU A 68 1.50 -9.99 -0.77
C GLU A 68 2.64 -9.93 -1.80
N MET A 69 2.39 -9.37 -2.99
CA MET A 69 3.42 -9.21 -4.02
C MET A 69 4.62 -8.40 -3.54
N LEU A 70 4.38 -7.28 -2.83
CA LEU A 70 5.47 -6.42 -2.34
C LEU A 70 6.28 -7.09 -1.23
N LEU A 71 5.65 -7.88 -0.36
CA LEU A 71 6.34 -8.64 0.68
C LEU A 71 7.20 -9.75 0.07
N ASP A 72 6.70 -10.44 -0.96
CA ASP A 72 7.44 -11.45 -1.71
C ASP A 72 8.64 -10.86 -2.44
N GLU A 73 8.46 -9.74 -3.15
CA GLU A 73 9.53 -9.00 -3.82
C GLU A 73 10.61 -8.54 -2.82
N ALA A 74 10.19 -8.13 -1.63
CA ALA A 74 11.07 -7.75 -0.53
C ALA A 74 11.66 -8.97 0.22
N ARG A 75 11.33 -10.20 -0.18
CA ARG A 75 11.78 -11.45 0.44
C ARG A 75 11.47 -11.48 1.95
N VAL A 76 10.27 -11.09 2.35
CA VAL A 76 9.83 -11.15 3.75
C VAL A 76 9.33 -12.57 4.06
N GLY A 77 9.95 -13.25 5.02
CA GLY A 77 9.56 -14.60 5.43
C GLY A 77 8.60 -14.61 6.63
N SER A 78 8.74 -13.65 7.55
CA SER A 78 7.81 -13.45 8.65
C SER A 78 7.79 -12.00 9.11
N THR A 79 6.67 -11.62 9.71
CA THR A 79 6.48 -10.29 10.29
C THR A 79 6.26 -10.38 11.79
N LEU A 80 6.72 -9.37 12.52
CA LEU A 80 6.30 -9.13 13.89
C LEU A 80 5.32 -7.96 13.90
N VAL A 81 4.05 -8.27 14.10
CA VAL A 81 2.98 -7.26 14.13
C VAL A 81 2.91 -6.61 15.51
N MET A 82 3.14 -5.30 15.56
CA MET A 82 3.07 -4.49 16.76
C MET A 82 1.84 -3.57 16.72
N TYR A 83 0.97 -3.69 17.72
CA TYR A 83 -0.19 -2.81 17.87
C TYR A 83 0.05 -1.77 18.96
N GLY A 84 -0.43 -0.55 18.72
CA GLY A 84 -0.31 0.55 19.67
C GLY A 84 -1.34 1.63 19.42
N SER A 85 -1.49 2.55 20.37
CA SER A 85 -2.38 3.69 20.14
C SER A 85 -1.69 4.71 19.25
N ALA A 86 -2.27 4.98 18.07
CA ALA A 86 -1.86 6.07 17.18
C ALA A 86 -1.95 7.48 17.81
N ARG A 87 -2.51 7.60 19.02
CA ARG A 87 -2.72 8.87 19.74
C ARG A 87 -1.65 9.15 20.79
N ILE A 88 -0.83 8.17 21.15
CA ILE A 88 0.24 8.38 22.13
C ILE A 88 1.34 9.23 21.47
N PRO A 89 1.65 10.43 22.01
CA PRO A 89 2.71 11.27 21.45
C PRO A 89 4.08 10.62 21.68
N SER A 90 5.03 10.89 20.78
CA SER A 90 6.44 10.64 21.08
C SER A 90 6.91 11.53 22.24
N PRO A 91 7.96 11.16 23.00
CA PRO A 91 8.42 11.96 24.14
C PRO A 91 8.66 13.45 23.84
N PRO A 92 9.28 13.83 22.70
CA PRO A 92 9.46 15.25 22.34
C PRO A 92 8.15 16.00 22.04
N GLN A 93 7.08 15.29 21.71
CA GLN A 93 5.77 15.87 21.37
C GLN A 93 4.84 15.99 22.58
N VAL A 94 5.20 15.43 23.73
CA VAL A 94 4.36 15.43 24.94
C VAL A 94 4.05 16.86 25.38
N GLU A 95 5.07 17.71 25.52
CA GLU A 95 4.92 19.09 26.00
C GLU A 95 4.04 19.91 25.05
N ALA A 96 4.32 19.84 23.75
CA ALA A 96 3.53 20.53 22.73
C ALA A 96 2.06 20.08 22.76
N ARG A 97 1.80 18.78 22.97
CA ARG A 97 0.44 18.24 23.05
C ARG A 97 -0.29 18.64 24.32
N LEU A 98 0.41 18.71 25.45
CA LEU A 98 -0.16 19.20 26.70
C LEU A 98 -0.53 20.68 26.58
N LYS A 99 0.38 21.49 26.05
CA LYS A 99 0.16 22.93 25.82
C LYS A 99 -1.02 23.19 24.89
N ALA A 100 -1.11 22.46 23.78
CA ALA A 100 -2.24 22.58 22.85
C ALA A 100 -3.60 22.25 23.50
N ALA A 101 -3.63 21.42 24.54
CA ALA A 101 -4.84 21.08 25.26
C ALA A 101 -5.20 22.08 26.37
N GLU A 102 -4.31 23.00 26.76
CA GLU A 102 -4.56 23.99 27.82
C GLU A 102 -5.70 24.95 27.45
N GLU A 103 -5.85 25.27 26.17
CA GLU A 103 -6.93 26.11 25.65
C GLU A 103 -8.23 25.32 25.43
N GLY A 104 -8.16 24.00 25.51
CA GLY A 104 -9.28 23.07 25.32
C GLY A 104 -10.19 22.92 26.54
N ASP A 105 -11.23 22.11 26.36
CA ASP A 105 -12.18 21.77 27.43
C ASP A 105 -11.58 20.83 28.48
N GLU A 106 -12.31 20.58 29.58
CA GLU A 106 -11.82 19.71 30.67
C GLU A 106 -11.55 18.28 30.20
N VAL A 107 -12.29 17.79 29.20
CA VAL A 107 -12.15 16.43 28.66
C VAL A 107 -10.86 16.35 27.83
N GLU A 108 -10.61 17.32 26.96
CA GLU A 108 -9.40 17.42 26.13
C GLU A 108 -8.14 17.47 26.99
N ARG A 109 -8.14 18.28 28.05
CA ARG A 109 -7.03 18.34 29.02
C ARG A 109 -6.76 16.99 29.67
N LYS A 110 -7.80 16.30 30.16
CA LYS A 110 -7.67 14.97 30.76
C LYS A 110 -7.18 13.93 29.76
N VAL A 111 -7.62 13.99 28.51
CA VAL A 111 -7.15 13.10 27.45
C VAL A 111 -5.67 13.34 27.15
N ALA A 112 -5.25 14.60 27.01
CA ALA A 112 -3.85 14.94 26.77
C ALA A 112 -2.93 14.48 27.90
N GLN A 113 -3.33 14.69 29.16
CA GLN A 113 -2.59 14.21 30.35
C GLN A 113 -2.45 12.68 30.35
N ARG A 114 -3.53 11.94 30.13
CA ARG A 114 -3.49 10.47 30.06
C ARG A 114 -2.63 9.94 28.91
N LEU A 115 -2.58 10.64 27.78
CA LEU A 115 -1.73 10.27 26.66
C LEU A 115 -0.25 10.58 26.97
N ALA A 116 0.03 11.70 27.64
CA ALA A 116 1.36 12.05 28.12
C ALA A 116 1.92 11.02 29.11
N GLU A 117 1.11 10.57 30.07
CA GLU A 117 1.48 9.49 31.01
C GLU A 117 1.85 8.19 30.30
N LYS A 118 1.23 7.93 29.14
CA LYS A 118 1.47 6.75 28.31
C LYS A 118 2.64 6.92 27.33
N ALA A 119 3.22 8.12 27.21
CA ALA A 119 4.30 8.40 26.26
C ALA A 119 5.52 7.48 26.47
N ARG A 120 5.76 7.01 27.70
CA ARG A 120 6.80 5.99 27.99
C ARG A 120 6.67 4.72 27.13
N TYR A 121 5.45 4.33 26.76
CA TYR A 121 5.23 3.14 25.92
C TYR A 121 5.70 3.34 24.47
N TYR A 122 5.85 4.59 24.02
CA TYR A 122 6.49 4.89 22.74
C TYR A 122 7.95 4.40 22.73
N ASP A 123 8.71 4.72 23.79
CA ASP A 123 10.11 4.29 23.91
C ASP A 123 10.25 2.78 24.13
N GLU A 124 9.30 2.16 24.84
CA GLU A 124 9.23 0.70 24.97
C GLU A 124 8.98 0.02 23.61
N ALA A 125 8.04 0.54 22.82
CA ALA A 125 7.77 0.04 21.48
C ALA A 125 8.99 0.20 20.57
N TYR A 126 9.67 1.34 20.63
CA TYR A 126 10.91 1.57 19.88
C TYR A 126 12.02 0.59 20.30
N ARG A 127 12.21 0.38 21.61
CA ARG A 127 13.18 -0.60 22.13
C ARG A 127 12.88 -2.02 21.66
N LEU A 128 11.62 -2.44 21.69
CA LEU A 128 11.21 -3.74 21.19
C LEU A 128 11.47 -3.87 19.69
N ALA A 129 11.05 -2.89 18.89
CA ALA A 129 11.26 -2.90 17.45
C ALA A 129 12.75 -2.96 17.08
N ARG A 130 13.58 -2.21 17.81
CA ARG A 130 15.05 -2.24 17.67
C ARG A 130 15.61 -3.61 18.01
N LEU A 131 15.23 -4.18 19.16
CA LEU A 131 15.71 -5.49 19.60
C LEU A 131 15.39 -6.58 18.57
N VAL A 132 14.16 -6.57 18.06
CA VAL A 132 13.70 -7.53 17.06
C VAL A 132 14.48 -7.36 15.76
N SER A 133 14.65 -6.12 15.30
CA SER A 133 15.40 -5.82 14.08
C SER A 133 16.88 -6.21 14.18
N GLU A 134 17.51 -6.00 15.35
CA GLU A 134 18.90 -6.39 15.61
C GLU A 134 19.09 -7.91 15.72
N LYS A 135 18.01 -8.67 16.00
CA LYS A 135 18.00 -10.13 16.08
C LYS A 135 17.39 -10.80 14.85
N ALA A 136 16.99 -10.02 13.84
CA ALA A 136 16.42 -10.54 12.62
C ALA A 136 17.43 -11.44 11.89
N ILE A 137 16.93 -12.55 11.36
CA ILE A 137 17.72 -13.56 10.63
C ILE A 137 17.27 -13.63 9.18
N ILE A 138 18.14 -14.20 8.33
CA ILE A 138 17.78 -14.59 6.97
C ILE A 138 17.77 -16.12 6.92
N GLU A 139 16.60 -16.68 6.60
CA GLU A 139 16.37 -18.12 6.45
C GLU A 139 15.85 -18.38 5.04
N ASP A 140 16.48 -19.29 4.29
CA ASP A 140 16.18 -19.56 2.87
C ASP A 140 16.15 -18.32 1.96
N GLY A 141 16.96 -17.31 2.29
CA GLY A 141 17.01 -16.04 1.57
C GLY A 141 15.86 -15.08 1.90
N LEU A 142 15.02 -15.42 2.88
CA LEU A 142 13.90 -14.62 3.38
C LEU A 142 14.24 -13.96 4.72
N ARG A 143 13.84 -12.70 4.87
CA ARG A 143 14.03 -11.87 6.07
C ARG A 143 12.95 -12.21 7.09
N GLN A 144 13.35 -12.65 8.28
CA GLN A 144 12.44 -13.01 9.36
C GLN A 144 12.26 -11.85 10.34
N PHE A 145 11.11 -11.80 11.02
CA PHE A 145 10.76 -10.81 12.04
C PHE A 145 10.76 -9.35 11.57
N VAL A 146 10.33 -9.10 10.33
CA VAL A 146 10.17 -7.73 9.82
C VAL A 146 9.07 -7.05 10.62
N VAL A 147 9.42 -5.94 11.30
CA VAL A 147 8.46 -5.21 12.13
C VAL A 147 7.40 -4.55 11.24
N THR A 148 6.14 -4.80 11.55
CA THR A 148 4.99 -4.12 10.96
C THR A 148 4.12 -3.53 12.07
N THR A 149 3.48 -2.39 11.80
CA THR A 149 2.66 -1.67 12.78
C THR A 149 1.25 -1.45 12.25
N GLY A 150 0.26 -1.56 13.12
CA GLY A 150 -1.16 -1.30 12.83
C GLY A 150 -1.81 -0.32 13.79
#